data_AF-A0A944BAX3-F1
#
_entry.id   AF-A0A944BAX3-F1
#
_cell.length_a   1.000
_cell.length_b   1.000
_cell.length_c   1.000
_cell.angle_alpha   90.00
_cell.angle_beta   90.00
_cell.angle_gamma   90.00
#
_symmetry.space_group_name_H-M   'P 1'
#
loop_
_entity.id
_entity.type
_entity.pdbx_description
1 polymer ?
#
loop_
_entity_poly.entity_id
_entity_poly.type
_entity_poly.pdbx_seq_one_letter_code
_entity_poly.pdbx_strand_id
1 'polypeptide(L)'
;MIDKQELTQAINEFIDGTSLFLVEVKVSPANEIVVTIDSEDSIDIDTCVSLSRHIESKFDREQEDYELEVGSAGLSSPFVVLRQYKKYIGKEVEVLTKAGQKLVGVLKSAEEDEFTVVVTVKEKPEGAKRKVDVEKEYSFKYDEVK
;
A
#
# COMPACT_ATOMS: atom_id res chain seq x y z
N MET A 1 -4.45 24.14 -13.23
CA MET A 1 -4.28 22.67 -13.17
C MET A 1 -3.25 22.46 -12.10
N ILE A 2 -3.65 21.83 -11.00
CA ILE A 2 -2.81 21.70 -9.82
C ILE A 2 -1.54 20.94 -10.18
N ASP A 3 -0.39 21.53 -9.83
CA ASP A 3 0.91 20.92 -10.04
C ASP A 3 1.09 19.74 -9.07
N LYS A 4 1.24 18.54 -9.64
CA LYS A 4 1.43 17.31 -8.86
C LYS A 4 2.71 17.38 -8.01
N GLN A 5 3.77 18.05 -8.47
CA GLN A 5 5.01 18.19 -7.71
C GLN A 5 4.82 19.06 -6.47
N GLU A 6 4.17 20.22 -6.62
CA GLU A 6 3.87 21.11 -5.50
C GLU A 6 2.94 20.43 -4.48
N LEU A 7 1.92 19.71 -4.97
CA LEU A 7 1.01 18.95 -4.12
C LEU A 7 1.76 17.86 -3.33
N THR A 8 2.62 17.11 -4.00
CA THR A 8 3.43 16.05 -3.37
C THR A 8 4.36 16.64 -2.32
N GLN A 9 4.97 17.80 -2.60
CA GLN A 9 5.81 18.50 -1.63
C GLN A 9 5.02 18.94 -0.40
N ALA A 10 3.83 19.54 -0.60
CA ALA A 10 2.97 19.94 0.50
C ALA A 10 2.56 18.77 1.40
N ILE A 11 2.24 17.62 0.80
CA ILE A 11 1.93 16.39 1.54
C ILE A 11 3.17 15.92 2.31
N ASN A 12 4.34 15.86 1.67
CA ASN A 12 5.58 15.43 2.30
C ASN A 12 5.97 16.31 3.50
N GLU A 13 5.78 17.62 3.40
CA GLU A 13 6.01 18.54 4.53
C GLU A 13 5.07 18.27 5.72
N PHE A 14 3.82 17.86 5.47
CA PHE A 14 2.87 17.54 6.52
C PHE A 14 3.19 16.21 7.23
N ILE A 15 3.66 15.21 6.49
CA ILE A 15 3.97 13.88 7.04
C ILE A 15 5.39 13.78 7.61
N ASP A 16 6.27 14.76 7.34
CA ASP A 16 7.64 14.73 7.82
C ASP A 16 7.70 14.65 9.35
N GLY A 17 8.60 13.79 9.85
CA GLY A 17 8.72 13.51 11.29
C GLY A 17 7.58 12.68 11.90
N THR A 18 6.64 12.17 11.11
CA THR A 18 5.56 11.27 11.57
C THR A 18 5.76 9.83 11.08
N SER A 19 4.91 8.90 11.53
CA SER A 19 4.86 7.53 10.99
C SER A 19 4.05 7.41 9.70
N LEU A 20 3.52 8.52 9.18
CA LEU A 20 2.75 8.58 7.95
C LEU A 20 3.66 8.51 6.73
N PHE A 21 3.14 7.96 5.64
CA PHE A 21 3.78 7.97 4.35
C PHE A 21 2.78 8.07 3.21
N LEU A 22 3.21 8.72 2.13
CA LEU A 22 2.43 8.83 0.92
C LEU A 22 2.43 7.50 0.16
N VAL A 23 1.24 7.00 -0.16
CA VAL A 23 1.04 5.79 -0.96
C VAL A 23 0.83 6.16 -2.43
N GLU A 24 -0.08 7.09 -2.70
CA GLU A 24 -0.42 7.45 -4.07
C GLU A 24 -1.00 8.87 -4.15
N VAL A 25 -0.68 9.57 -5.24
CA VAL A 25 -1.32 10.83 -5.65
C VAL A 25 -1.77 10.72 -7.10
N LYS A 26 -3.08 10.85 -7.32
CA LYS A 26 -3.69 10.93 -8.65
C LYS A 26 -4.25 12.33 -8.85
N VAL A 27 -3.99 12.89 -10.03
CA VAL A 27 -4.57 14.15 -10.49
C VAL A 27 -5.17 13.87 -11.85
N SER A 28 -6.49 13.96 -11.97
CA SER A 28 -7.21 13.72 -13.23
C SER A 28 -7.25 14.99 -14.09
N PRO A 29 -7.48 14.89 -15.40
CA PRO A 29 -7.70 16.06 -16.27
C PRO A 29 -8.92 16.91 -15.88
N ALA A 30 -9.83 16.36 -15.07
CA ALA A 30 -10.99 17.06 -14.53
C ALA A 30 -10.69 17.78 -13.20
N ASN A 31 -9.40 17.93 -12.83
CA ASN A 31 -8.96 18.45 -11.53
C ASN A 31 -9.51 17.66 -10.34
N GLU A 32 -9.69 16.34 -10.48
CA GLU A 32 -9.97 15.46 -9.35
C GLU A 32 -8.64 14.97 -8.77
N ILE A 33 -8.43 15.24 -7.49
CA ILE A 33 -7.23 14.89 -6.76
C ILE A 33 -7.58 13.81 -5.75
N VAL A 34 -6.89 12.68 -5.85
CA VAL A 34 -6.99 11.59 -4.87
C VAL A 34 -5.63 11.39 -4.23
N VAL A 35 -5.58 11.58 -2.91
CA VAL A 35 -4.40 11.37 -2.08
C VAL A 35 -4.65 10.18 -1.17
N THR A 36 -3.79 9.17 -1.28
CA THR A 36 -3.78 8.01 -0.40
C THR A 36 -2.55 8.03 0.48
N ILE A 37 -2.75 7.96 1.79
CA ILE A 37 -1.69 7.85 2.80
C ILE A 37 -1.83 6.57 3.60
N ASP A 38 -0.76 6.14 4.24
CA ASP A 38 -0.77 5.01 5.18
C ASP A 38 0.19 5.35 6.34
N SER A 39 0.12 4.58 7.42
CA SER A 39 0.91 4.74 8.63
C SER A 39 1.61 3.44 8.96
N GLU A 40 2.78 3.45 9.60
CA GLU A 40 3.37 2.21 10.13
C GLU A 40 2.51 1.60 11.24
N ASP A 41 1.79 2.44 11.97
CA ASP A 41 0.91 2.06 13.08
C ASP A 41 -0.56 2.09 12.63
N SER A 42 -1.29 3.09 13.13
CA SER A 42 -2.68 3.38 12.82
C SER A 42 -2.80 4.77 12.23
N ILE A 43 -3.86 4.96 11.45
CA ILE A 43 -4.29 6.26 10.96
C ILE A 43 -5.75 6.47 11.36
N ASP A 44 -6.04 7.64 11.93
CA ASP A 44 -7.39 8.04 12.28
C ASP A 44 -7.99 8.97 11.21
N ILE A 45 -9.30 9.17 11.29
CA ILE A 45 -10.02 10.06 10.38
C ILE A 45 -9.55 11.51 10.52
N ASP A 46 -9.16 11.93 11.74
CA ASP A 46 -8.71 13.29 12.02
C ASP A 46 -7.40 13.64 11.32
N THR A 47 -6.51 12.65 11.11
CA THR A 47 -5.30 12.79 10.31
C THR A 47 -5.63 13.10 8.86
N CYS A 48 -6.59 12.37 8.25
CA CYS A 48 -7.04 12.63 6.89
C CYS A 48 -7.67 14.03 6.77
N VAL A 49 -8.50 14.44 7.74
CA VAL A 49 -9.09 15.79 7.79
C VAL A 49 -8.02 16.86 7.90
N SER A 50 -7.00 16.63 8.73
CA SER A 50 -5.89 17.57 8.93
C SER A 50 -5.05 17.74 7.67
N LEU A 51 -4.75 16.63 6.97
CA LEU A 51 -4.05 16.69 5.68
C LEU A 51 -4.89 17.39 4.62
N SER A 52 -6.20 17.12 4.55
CA SER A 52 -7.11 17.82 3.63
C SER A 52 -7.05 19.33 3.83
N ARG A 53 -7.16 19.80 5.09
CA ARG A 53 -7.05 21.23 5.42
C ARG A 53 -5.68 21.81 5.11
N HIS A 54 -4.61 21.04 5.32
CA HIS A 54 -3.25 21.48 4.98
C HIS A 54 -3.10 21.72 3.48
N ILE A 55 -3.61 20.82 2.65
CA ILE A 55 -3.61 20.96 1.19
C ILE A 55 -4.46 22.17 0.77
N GLU A 56 -5.69 22.30 1.27
CA GLU A 56 -6.58 23.44 0.94
C GLU A 56 -6.02 24.79 1.40
N SER A 57 -5.18 24.83 2.43
CA SER A 57 -4.51 26.06 2.87
C SER A 57 -3.43 26.54 1.89
N LYS A 58 -2.91 25.65 1.04
CA LYS A 58 -1.87 25.93 0.04
C LYS A 58 -2.45 26.06 -1.37
N PHE A 59 -3.50 25.30 -1.67
CA PHE A 59 -4.20 25.31 -2.95
C PHE A 59 -5.62 25.84 -2.74
N ASP A 60 -5.84 27.09 -3.12
CA ASP A 60 -7.11 27.77 -2.88
C ASP A 60 -8.17 27.33 -3.90
N ARG A 61 -9.22 26.65 -3.41
CA ARG A 61 -10.38 26.19 -4.19
C ARG A 61 -11.18 27.33 -4.82
N GLU A 62 -11.12 28.53 -4.27
CA GLU A 62 -11.79 29.69 -4.85
C GLU A 62 -11.03 30.25 -6.07
N GLN A 63 -9.74 29.94 -6.19
CA GLN A 63 -8.90 30.35 -7.32
C GLN A 63 -8.83 29.30 -8.42
N GLU A 64 -8.73 28.01 -8.07
CA GLU A 64 -8.83 26.89 -9.01
C GLU A 64 -9.89 25.89 -8.55
N ASP A 65 -10.84 25.56 -9.42
CA ASP A 65 -11.89 24.56 -9.11
C ASP A 65 -11.29 23.14 -9.19
N TYR A 66 -11.37 22.40 -8.08
CA TYR A 66 -10.86 21.03 -7.95
C TYR A 66 -11.60 20.21 -6.88
N GLU A 67 -11.71 18.91 -7.14
CA GLU A 67 -12.15 17.92 -6.17
C GLU A 67 -10.94 17.32 -5.44
N LEU A 68 -11.05 17.10 -4.14
CA LEU A 68 -9.98 16.56 -3.31
C LEU A 68 -10.55 15.50 -2.38
N GLU A 69 -10.03 14.29 -2.55
CA GLU A 69 -10.26 13.16 -1.69
C GLU A 69 -8.95 12.78 -0.99
N VAL A 70 -8.99 12.77 0.34
CA VAL A 70 -7.87 12.31 1.16
C VAL A 70 -8.32 11.08 1.94
N GLY A 71 -7.65 9.95 1.71
CA GLY A 71 -8.00 8.67 2.29
C GLY A 71 -6.79 7.89 2.79
N SER A 72 -7.05 6.92 3.66
CA SER A 72 -6.05 5.95 4.08
C SER A 72 -6.05 4.72 3.18
N ALA A 73 -4.92 4.03 3.06
CA ALA A 73 -4.88 2.71 2.45
C ALA A 73 -5.72 1.74 3.30
N GLY A 74 -6.85 1.30 2.74
CA GLY A 74 -7.76 0.37 3.40
C GLY A 74 -7.15 -1.03 3.57
N LEU A 75 -7.68 -1.80 4.52
CA LEU A 75 -7.23 -3.18 4.80
C LEU A 75 -7.37 -4.13 3.59
N SER A 76 -8.31 -3.86 2.70
CA SER A 76 -8.55 -4.63 1.48
C SER A 76 -7.90 -4.02 0.23
N SER A 77 -7.18 -2.91 0.38
CA SER A 77 -6.48 -2.28 -0.74
C SER A 77 -5.17 -3.03 -1.04
N PRO A 78 -4.80 -3.19 -2.31
CA PRO A 78 -3.52 -3.77 -2.67
C PRO A 78 -2.38 -2.87 -2.20
N PHE A 79 -1.21 -3.48 -1.96
CA PHE A 79 -0.01 -2.71 -1.67
C PHE A 79 0.51 -2.05 -2.95
N VAL A 80 0.72 -0.74 -2.89
CA VAL A 80 1.19 0.09 -4.01
C VAL A 80 2.67 0.42 -3.86
N VAL A 81 3.15 0.65 -2.64
CA VAL A 81 4.53 1.08 -2.36
C VAL A 81 5.29 0.07 -1.51
N LEU A 82 6.62 -0.01 -1.71
CA LEU A 82 7.52 -0.91 -0.97
C LEU A 82 7.37 -0.79 0.56
N ARG A 83 7.10 0.42 1.07
CA ARG A 83 6.93 0.66 2.51
C ARG A 83 5.76 -0.13 3.10
N GLN A 84 4.69 -0.37 2.33
CA GLN A 84 3.58 -1.23 2.74
C GLN A 84 4.03 -2.69 2.85
N TYR A 85 4.76 -3.21 1.86
CA TYR A 85 5.33 -4.56 1.96
C TYR A 85 6.22 -4.70 3.19
N LYS A 86 7.11 -3.74 3.44
CA LYS A 86 8.00 -3.75 4.62
C LYS A 86 7.22 -3.75 5.95
N LYS A 87 6.14 -2.96 6.06
CA LYS A 87 5.23 -2.92 7.23
C LYS A 87 4.55 -4.28 7.52
N TYR A 88 4.39 -5.12 6.50
CA TYR A 88 3.73 -6.42 6.60
C TYR A 88 4.69 -7.62 6.66
N ILE A 89 6.00 -7.40 6.71
CA ILE A 89 6.96 -8.49 6.95
C ILE A 89 6.63 -9.18 8.28
N GLY A 90 6.61 -10.51 8.26
CA GLY A 90 6.22 -11.38 9.38
C GLY A 90 4.71 -11.54 9.56
N LYS A 91 3.87 -10.91 8.73
CA LYS A 91 2.41 -11.03 8.77
C LYS A 91 1.88 -11.85 7.59
N GLU A 92 0.68 -12.39 7.76
CA GLU A 92 -0.03 -13.08 6.68
C GLU A 92 -0.51 -12.07 5.62
N VAL A 93 -0.30 -12.40 4.36
CA VAL A 93 -0.71 -11.62 3.19
C VAL A 93 -1.35 -12.53 2.14
N GLU A 94 -2.25 -11.97 1.34
CA GLU A 94 -2.78 -12.61 0.14
C GLU A 94 -2.02 -12.08 -1.08
N VAL A 95 -1.49 -12.98 -1.90
CA VAL A 95 -0.84 -12.66 -3.18
C VAL A 95 -1.73 -13.13 -4.31
N LEU A 96 -2.19 -12.19 -5.15
CA LEU A 96 -2.88 -12.48 -6.39
C LEU A 96 -1.90 -12.29 -7.56
N THR A 97 -1.44 -13.39 -8.14
CA THR A 97 -0.56 -13.35 -9.32
C THR A 97 -1.33 -12.85 -10.55
N LYS A 98 -0.63 -12.30 -11.53
CA LYS A 98 -1.23 -11.92 -12.82
C LYS A 98 -1.86 -13.10 -13.58
N ALA A 99 -1.38 -14.32 -13.31
CA ALA A 99 -1.97 -15.57 -13.82
C ALA A 99 -3.30 -15.95 -13.13
N GLY A 100 -3.74 -15.20 -12.12
CA GLY A 100 -4.99 -15.44 -11.39
C GLY A 100 -4.86 -16.43 -10.23
N GLN A 101 -3.65 -16.91 -9.93
CA GLN A 101 -3.40 -17.75 -8.76
C GLN A 101 -3.38 -16.90 -7.49
N LYS A 102 -4.16 -17.34 -6.49
CA LYS A 102 -4.16 -16.80 -5.13
C LYS A 102 -3.30 -17.65 -4.21
N LEU A 103 -2.43 -17.01 -3.45
CA LEU A 103 -1.60 -17.62 -2.41
C LEU A 103 -1.81 -16.85 -1.12
N VAL A 104 -1.93 -17.57 0.00
CA VAL A 104 -2.01 -16.97 1.34
C VAL A 104 -0.84 -17.49 2.14
N GLY A 105 -0.04 -16.59 2.68
CA GLY A 105 1.20 -16.96 3.37
C GLY A 105 1.82 -15.80 4.13
N VAL A 106 2.89 -16.07 4.86
CA VAL A 106 3.61 -15.06 5.64
C VAL A 106 4.60 -14.34 4.74
N LEU A 107 4.54 -13.01 4.71
CA LEU A 107 5.53 -12.19 4.00
C LEU A 107 6.87 -12.25 4.73
N LYS A 108 7.89 -12.84 4.12
CA LYS A 108 9.20 -13.08 4.74
C LYS A 108 10.20 -11.95 4.49
N SER A 109 10.21 -11.41 3.28
CA SER A 109 11.09 -10.30 2.89
C SER A 109 10.46 -9.47 1.78
N ALA A 110 10.88 -8.20 1.68
CA ALA A 110 10.47 -7.26 0.65
C ALA A 110 11.65 -6.32 0.34
N GLU A 111 12.25 -6.53 -0.82
CA GLU A 111 13.41 -5.78 -1.35
C GLU A 111 12.95 -4.81 -2.44
N GLU A 112 13.86 -4.16 -3.17
CA GLU A 112 13.47 -3.14 -4.14
C GLU A 112 12.70 -3.68 -5.36
N ASP A 113 13.04 -4.90 -5.81
CA ASP A 113 12.48 -5.50 -7.03
C ASP A 113 11.54 -6.69 -6.78
N GLU A 114 11.67 -7.34 -5.61
CA GLU A 114 10.98 -8.59 -5.31
C GLU A 114 10.61 -8.74 -3.83
N PHE A 115 9.68 -9.65 -3.58
CA PHE A 115 9.28 -10.04 -2.23
C PHE A 115 9.10 -11.57 -2.15
N THR A 116 9.24 -12.12 -0.94
CA THR A 116 9.12 -13.56 -0.70
C THR A 116 8.01 -13.85 0.29
N VAL A 117 7.15 -14.81 -0.03
CA VAL A 117 6.09 -15.31 0.85
C VAL A 117 6.30 -16.79 1.17
N VAL A 118 6.03 -17.18 2.41
CA VAL A 118 6.06 -18.56 2.87
C VAL A 118 4.63 -19.06 3.00
N VAL A 119 4.28 -20.08 2.21
CA VAL A 119 2.95 -20.68 2.18
C VAL A 119 3.01 -22.07 2.81
N THR A 120 2.14 -22.30 3.79
CA THR A 120 2.02 -23.60 4.47
C THR A 120 1.05 -24.50 3.71
N VAL A 121 1.54 -25.62 3.18
CA VAL A 121 0.76 -26.56 2.37
C VAL A 121 0.71 -27.92 3.03
N LYS A 122 -0.47 -28.56 3.02
CA LYS A 122 -0.65 -29.92 3.56
C LYS A 122 -0.30 -30.98 2.52
N GLU A 123 0.92 -31.49 2.57
CA GLU A 123 1.39 -32.54 1.66
C GLU A 123 1.50 -33.90 2.37
N LYS A 124 1.36 -34.97 1.60
CA LYS A 124 1.61 -36.34 2.07
C LYS A 124 2.95 -36.79 1.46
N PRO A 125 4.09 -36.55 2.13
CA PRO A 125 5.38 -37.00 1.63
C PRO A 125 5.38 -38.53 1.44
N GLU A 126 6.14 -39.01 0.47
CA GLU A 126 6.20 -40.43 0.10
C GLU A 126 6.57 -41.28 1.33
N GLY A 127 5.67 -42.21 1.71
CA GLY A 127 5.84 -43.06 2.90
C GLY A 127 5.12 -42.58 4.18
N ALA A 128 4.59 -41.35 4.24
CA ALA A 128 3.89 -40.86 5.43
C ALA A 128 2.44 -41.37 5.54
N LYS A 129 2.03 -41.80 6.74
CA LYS A 129 0.64 -42.24 7.00
C LYS A 129 -0.38 -41.08 7.06
N ARG A 130 0.08 -39.84 7.27
CA ARG A 130 -0.75 -38.63 7.44
C ARG A 130 -0.14 -37.46 6.67
N LYS A 131 -0.97 -36.45 6.37
CA LYS A 131 -0.50 -35.17 5.79
C LYS A 131 0.32 -34.41 6.83
N VAL A 132 1.39 -33.78 6.39
CA VAL A 132 2.27 -32.92 7.20
C VAL A 132 2.22 -31.51 6.61
N ASP A 133 2.29 -30.51 7.47
CA ASP A 133 2.40 -29.11 7.05
C ASP A 133 3.84 -28.88 6.55
N VAL A 134 3.96 -28.46 5.29
CA VAL A 134 5.23 -28.16 4.62
C VAL A 134 5.21 -26.70 4.21
N GLU A 135 6.22 -25.95 4.64
CA GLU A 135 6.43 -24.57 4.22
C GLU A 135 7.11 -24.53 2.86
N LYS A 136 6.55 -23.74 1.93
CA LYS A 136 7.13 -23.47 0.61
C LYS A 136 7.35 -21.98 0.45
N GLU A 137 8.54 -21.61 0.00
CA GLU A 137 8.88 -20.22 -0.30
C GLU A 137 8.58 -19.91 -1.76
N TYR A 138 7.92 -18.77 -2.00
CA TYR A 138 7.66 -18.24 -3.32
C TYR A 138 8.16 -16.80 -3.38
N SER A 139 9.01 -16.51 -4.37
CA SER A 139 9.49 -15.16 -4.64
C SER A 139 8.76 -14.61 -5.87
N PHE A 140 8.33 -13.36 -5.78
CA PHE A 140 7.59 -12.65 -6.82
C PHE A 140 8.22 -11.28 -7.05
N LYS A 141 8.27 -10.86 -8.31
CA LYS A 141 8.47 -9.45 -8.62
C LYS A 141 7.17 -8.68 -8.41
N TYR A 142 7.29 -7.39 -8.10
CA TYR A 142 6.13 -6.52 -7.94
C TYR A 142 5.26 -6.43 -9.19
N ASP A 143 5.86 -6.59 -10.37
CA ASP A 143 5.14 -6.58 -11.65
C ASP A 143 4.50 -7.94 -12.01
N GLU A 144 4.66 -9.00 -11.20
CA GLU A 144 4.05 -10.31 -11.44
C GLU A 144 2.70 -10.48 -10.71
N VAL A 145 2.34 -9.51 -9.88
CA VAL A 145 1.17 -9.56 -8.99
C VAL A 145 0.20 -8.40 -9.27
N LYS A 146 -0.98 -8.45 -8.63
CA LYS A 146 -2.08 -7.49 -8.77
C LYS A 146 -2.57 -7.02 -7.41
#